data_AF-A0A2A4MTM8-F1
#
_entry.id   AF-A0A2A4MTM8-F1
#
_cell.length_a   1.000
_cell.length_b   1.000
_cell.length_c   1.000
_cell.angle_alpha   90.00
_cell.angle_beta   90.00
_cell.angle_gamma   90.00
#
_symmetry.space_group_name_H-M   'P 1'
#
loop_
_entity.id
_entity.type
_entity.pdbx_description
1 polymer ?
#
loop_
_entity_poly.entity_id
_entity_poly.type
_entity_poly.pdbx_seq_one_letter_code
_entity_poly.pdbx_strand_id
1 'polypeptide(L)'
;MSILVQAYLSAEDPLSRELIFDKLVASINDDNYMDILADLESEPEALDLEISMVIEAITTPERLELLPIIHKMRRRTQDIYVIEDLDDALKKLGQS
;
A
#
# COMPACT_ATOMS: atom_id res chain seq x y z
N MET A 1 5.10 13.42 -4.85
CA MET A 1 6.28 12.55 -4.73
C MET A 1 6.94 12.70 -3.37
N SER A 2 6.54 11.83 -2.45
CA SER A 2 7.17 11.64 -1.14
C SER A 2 8.60 11.12 -1.29
N ILE A 3 9.54 11.75 -0.57
CA ILE A 3 10.95 11.30 -0.50
C ILE A 3 11.03 9.85 0.00
N LEU A 4 10.10 9.42 0.87
CA LEU A 4 10.08 8.06 1.40
C LEU A 4 9.63 7.03 0.37
N VAL A 5 8.71 7.38 -0.54
CA VAL A 5 8.29 6.50 -1.65
C VAL A 5 9.47 6.26 -2.59
N GLN A 6 10.17 7.34 -2.98
CA GLN A 6 11.34 7.22 -3.85
C GLN A 6 12.47 6.42 -3.18
N ALA A 7 12.73 6.66 -1.90
CA ALA A 7 13.75 5.93 -1.15
C ALA A 7 13.40 4.44 -1.01
N TYR A 8 12.11 4.11 -0.83
CA TYR A 8 11.64 2.74 -0.71
C TYR A 8 11.85 1.95 -2.00
N LEU A 9 11.43 2.52 -3.14
CA LEU A 9 11.58 1.89 -4.45
C LEU A 9 13.04 1.76 -4.90
N SER A 10 13.91 2.68 -4.44
CA SER A 10 15.35 2.67 -4.78
C SER A 10 16.19 1.78 -3.87
N ALA A 11 15.62 1.18 -2.82
CA ALA A 11 16.37 0.36 -1.87
C ALA A 11 16.72 -1.01 -2.49
N GLU A 12 18.01 -1.30 -2.66
CA GLU A 12 18.49 -2.53 -3.31
C GLU A 12 18.57 -3.72 -2.35
N ASP A 13 18.82 -3.47 -1.06
CA ASP A 13 18.90 -4.53 -0.06
C ASP A 13 17.58 -4.69 0.74
N PRO A 14 17.18 -5.93 1.07
CA PRO A 14 15.91 -6.18 1.74
C PRO A 14 15.76 -5.50 3.10
N LEU A 15 16.85 -5.37 3.86
CA LEU A 15 16.81 -4.81 5.22
C LEU A 15 16.56 -3.29 5.18
N SER A 16 17.25 -2.57 4.28
CA SER A 16 16.99 -1.15 4.07
C SER A 16 15.59 -0.91 3.53
N ARG A 17 15.13 -1.77 2.62
CA ARG A 17 13.77 -1.69 2.06
C ARG A 17 12.71 -1.83 3.15
N GLU A 18 12.82 -2.83 4.02
CA GLU A 18 11.94 -3.03 5.18
C GLU A 18 11.97 -1.82 6.13
N LEU A 19 13.14 -1.31 6.49
CA LEU A 19 13.27 -0.14 7.36
C LEU A 19 12.63 1.12 6.76
N ILE A 20 12.77 1.32 5.45
CA ILE A 20 12.17 2.48 4.77
C ILE A 20 10.66 2.30 4.64
N PHE A 21 10.18 1.08 4.41
CA PHE A 21 8.76 0.75 4.43
C PHE A 21 8.13 1.10 5.78
N ASP A 22 8.74 0.67 6.89
CA ASP A 22 8.25 0.99 8.23
C ASP A 22 8.16 2.50 8.46
N LYS A 23 9.15 3.26 7.97
CA LYS A 23 9.14 4.73 8.06
C LYS A 23 8.07 5.35 7.17
N LEU A 24 7.85 4.82 5.97
CA LEU A 24 6.79 5.25 5.06
C LEU A 24 5.44 5.06 5.74
N VAL A 25 5.14 3.84 6.20
CA VAL A 25 3.88 3.50 6.89
C VAL A 25 3.69 4.38 8.14
N ALA A 26 4.72 4.54 8.97
CA ALA A 26 4.64 5.37 10.17
C ALA A 26 4.42 6.87 9.86
N SER A 27 4.74 7.32 8.65
CA SER A 27 4.48 8.70 8.20
C SER A 27 3.08 8.92 7.63
N ILE A 28 2.34 7.83 7.35
CA ILE A 28 1.01 7.89 6.76
C ILE A 28 -0.02 8.24 7.83
N ASN A 29 -0.85 9.24 7.55
CA ASN A 29 -1.96 9.71 8.38
C ASN A 29 -3.16 10.06 7.48
N ASP A 30 -4.26 10.48 8.09
CA ASP A 30 -5.52 10.77 7.39
C ASP A 30 -5.41 11.92 6.38
N ASP A 31 -4.38 12.78 6.47
CA ASP A 31 -4.22 13.90 5.55
C ASP A 31 -3.43 13.54 4.28
N ASN A 32 -2.63 12.46 4.29
CA ASN A 32 -1.65 12.19 3.23
C ASN A 32 -1.72 10.79 2.61
N TYR A 33 -2.52 9.87 3.14
CA TYR A 33 -2.51 8.47 2.69
C TYR A 33 -2.91 8.31 1.22
N MET A 34 -3.90 9.07 0.74
CA MET A 34 -4.31 9.04 -0.67
C MET A 34 -3.22 9.56 -1.60
N ASP A 35 -2.50 10.60 -1.20
CA ASP A 35 -1.38 11.16 -1.98
C ASP A 35 -0.23 10.15 -2.07
N ILE A 36 0.04 9.43 -0.98
CA ILE A 36 1.08 8.39 -0.96
C ILE A 36 0.70 7.20 -1.84
N LEU A 37 -0.56 6.76 -1.82
CA LEU A 37 -1.04 5.72 -2.72
C LEU A 37 -0.98 6.17 -4.20
N ALA A 38 -1.34 7.42 -4.48
CA ALA A 38 -1.25 7.98 -5.82
C ALA A 38 0.21 8.10 -6.31
N ASP A 39 1.12 8.52 -5.43
CA ASP A 39 2.56 8.55 -5.71
C ASP A 39 3.03 7.13 -6.08
N LEU A 40 2.71 6.11 -5.27
CA LEU A 40 3.09 4.72 -5.56
C LEU A 40 2.49 4.19 -6.87
N GLU A 41 1.21 4.43 -7.16
CA GLU A 41 0.57 4.00 -8.42
C GLU A 41 1.17 4.68 -9.66
N SER A 42 1.85 5.84 -9.49
CA SER A 42 2.44 6.59 -10.60
C SER A 42 3.84 6.11 -11.00
N GLU A 43 4.51 5.33 -10.15
CA GLU A 43 5.88 4.89 -10.37
C GLU A 43 5.92 3.63 -11.27
N PRO A 44 6.75 3.63 -12.34
CA PRO A 44 6.81 2.50 -13.25
C PRO A 44 7.43 1.24 -12.62
N GLU A 45 8.20 1.40 -11.53
CA GLU A 45 8.82 0.29 -10.78
C GLU A 45 8.00 -0.18 -9.58
N ALA A 46 6.92 0.52 -9.19
CA ALA A 46 6.06 0.05 -8.12
C ALA A 46 5.33 -1.22 -8.56
N LEU A 47 5.56 -2.33 -7.84
CA LEU A 47 4.83 -3.55 -8.10
C LEU A 47 3.53 -3.52 -7.30
N ASP A 48 2.55 -4.29 -7.77
CA ASP A 48 1.28 -4.45 -7.06
C ASP A 48 1.49 -4.93 -5.62
N LEU A 49 2.58 -5.67 -5.33
CA LEU A 49 2.90 -6.10 -3.96
C LEU A 49 3.20 -4.92 -3.02
N GLU A 50 4.03 -3.98 -3.45
CA GLU A 50 4.36 -2.80 -2.63
C GLU A 50 3.11 -1.96 -2.31
N ILE A 51 2.23 -1.79 -3.30
CA ILE A 51 1.00 -1.03 -3.14
C ILE A 51 0.04 -1.78 -2.19
N SER A 52 -0.08 -3.10 -2.30
CA SER A 52 -0.98 -3.88 -1.45
C SER A 52 -0.52 -3.90 0.00
N MET A 53 0.80 -4.02 0.23
CA MET A 53 1.38 -3.93 1.57
C MET A 53 1.09 -2.59 2.23
N VAL A 54 1.23 -1.47 1.50
CA VAL A 54 0.88 -0.15 2.05
C VAL A 54 -0.60 -0.09 2.36
N ILE A 55 -1.48 -0.52 1.44
CA ILE A 55 -2.93 -0.54 1.66
C ILE A 55 -3.28 -1.35 2.91
N GLU A 56 -2.76 -2.58 3.05
CA GLU A 56 -2.97 -3.42 4.23
C GLU A 56 -2.55 -2.68 5.50
N ALA A 57 -1.34 -2.12 5.52
CA ALA A 57 -0.75 -1.52 6.70
C ALA A 57 -1.52 -0.29 7.18
N ILE A 58 -2.08 0.49 6.25
CA ILE A 58 -2.78 1.74 6.57
C ILE A 58 -4.29 1.54 6.74
N THR A 59 -4.84 0.39 6.40
CA THR A 59 -6.29 0.19 6.46
C THR A 59 -6.76 0.14 7.91
N THR A 60 -7.71 1.00 8.26
CA THR A 60 -8.46 0.99 9.52
C THR A 60 -9.95 0.91 9.24
N PRO A 61 -10.79 0.48 10.21
CA PRO A 61 -12.25 0.38 10.01
C PRO A 61 -12.92 1.68 9.53
N GLU A 62 -12.33 2.83 9.82
CA GLU A 62 -12.85 4.15 9.46
C GLU A 62 -12.54 4.54 8.01
N ARG A 63 -11.53 3.92 7.37
CA ARG A 63 -11.03 4.29 6.04
C ARG A 63 -11.79 3.58 4.91
N LEU A 64 -13.12 3.70 4.91
CA LEU A 64 -14.01 3.05 3.95
C LEU A 64 -13.77 3.49 2.49
N GLU A 65 -13.17 4.66 2.29
CA GLU A 65 -12.75 5.18 0.98
C GLU A 65 -11.65 4.35 0.31
N LEU A 66 -10.97 3.45 1.04
CA LEU A 66 -10.04 2.49 0.47
C LEU A 66 -10.74 1.32 -0.26
N LEU A 67 -12.01 1.04 0.04
CA LEU A 67 -12.80 -0.04 -0.60
C LEU A 67 -12.72 -0.04 -2.14
N PRO A 68 -13.01 1.07 -2.85
CA PRO A 68 -12.93 1.09 -4.31
C PRO A 68 -11.52 0.82 -4.84
N ILE A 69 -10.47 1.27 -4.14
CA ILE A 69 -9.06 1.05 -4.50
C ILE A 69 -8.73 -0.44 -4.35
N ILE A 70 -9.06 -1.03 -3.21
CA ILE A 70 -8.84 -2.45 -2.92
C ILE A 70 -9.55 -3.33 -3.96
N HIS A 71 -10.83 -3.07 -4.24
CA HIS A 71 -11.57 -3.86 -5.25
C HIS A 71 -11.07 -3.64 -6.68
N LYS A 72 -10.60 -2.45 -7.04
CA LYS A 72 -9.98 -2.20 -8.35
C LYS A 72 -8.72 -3.04 -8.50
N MET A 73 -7.86 -3.02 -7.48
CA MET A 73 -6.58 -3.71 -7.48
C MET A 73 -6.74 -5.24 -7.47
N ARG A 74 -7.62 -5.76 -6.62
CA ARG A 74 -7.92 -7.20 -6.54
C ARG A 74 -8.43 -7.78 -7.85
N ARG A 75 -9.13 -6.98 -8.68
CA ARG A 75 -9.61 -7.41 -10.00
C ARG A 75 -8.54 -7.43 -11.08
N ARG A 76 -7.45 -6.64 -10.93
CA ARG A 76 -6.39 -6.54 -11.95
C ARG A 76 -5.22 -7.48 -11.68
N THR A 77 -5.01 -7.90 -10.45
CA THR A 77 -3.90 -8.78 -10.06
C THR A 77 -4.28 -10.27 -10.12
N GLN A 78 -3.28 -11.11 -10.35
CA GLN A 78 -3.35 -12.57 -10.16
C GLN A 78 -2.33 -13.06 -9.12
N ASP A 79 -1.54 -12.15 -8.55
CA ASP A 79 -0.55 -12.48 -7.54
C ASP A 79 -1.24 -12.83 -6.22
N ILE A 80 -0.95 -14.01 -5.69
CA ILE A 80 -1.58 -14.51 -4.47
C ILE A 80 -1.24 -13.66 -3.25
N TYR A 81 -0.02 -13.14 -3.16
CA TYR A 81 0.40 -12.33 -2.02
C TYR A 81 -0.30 -10.98 -2.02
N VAL A 82 -0.45 -10.38 -3.20
CA VAL A 82 -1.26 -9.17 -3.39
C VAL A 82 -2.70 -9.42 -2.98
N ILE A 83 -3.28 -10.55 -3.39
CA ILE A 83 -4.67 -10.89 -3.05
C ILE A 83 -4.83 -11.08 -1.53
N GLU A 84 -3.88 -11.72 -0.86
CA GLU A 84 -3.90 -11.91 0.60
C GLU A 84 -3.89 -10.58 1.36
N ASP A 85 -2.98 -9.66 1.01
CA ASP A 85 -2.92 -8.31 1.60
C ASP A 85 -4.24 -7.56 1.44
N LEU A 86 -4.82 -7.62 0.24
CA LEU A 86 -6.07 -6.94 -0.08
C LEU A 86 -7.28 -7.57 0.63
N ASP A 87 -7.29 -8.90 0.80
CA ASP A 87 -8.32 -9.60 1.56
C ASP A 87 -8.23 -9.27 3.05
N ASP A 88 -7.03 -9.11 3.60
CA ASP A 88 -6.83 -8.68 4.98
C ASP A 88 -7.23 -7.21 5.19
N ALA A 89 -6.95 -6.33 4.23
CA ALA A 89 -7.48 -4.96 4.22
C ALA A 89 -9.03 -4.96 4.21
N LEU A 90 -9.66 -5.79 3.37
CA LEU A 90 -11.14 -5.92 3.34
C LEU A 90 -11.70 -6.39 4.68
N LYS A 91 -11.05 -7.36 5.34
CA LYS A 91 -11.45 -7.83 6.68
C LYS A 91 -11.37 -6.70 7.72
N LYS A 92 -10.32 -5.87 7.69
CA LYS A 92 -10.19 -4.69 8.59
C LYS A 92 -11.33 -3.70 8.40
N LEU A 93 -11.87 -3.59 7.19
CA LEU A 93 -13.04 -2.76 6.85
C LEU A 93 -14.39 -3.44 7.14
N GLY A 94 -14.39 -4.63 7.75
CA GLY A 94 -15.60 -5.39 8.05
C GLY A 94 -16.28 -5.97 6.80
N GLN A 95 -15.57 -6.09 5.69
CA GLN A 95 -16.04 -6.83 4.52
C GLN A 95 -15.66 -8.31 4.70
N SER A 96 -16.63 -9.21 4.49
CA SER A 96 -16.47 -10.67 4.63
C SER A 96 -17.20 -11.38 3.49
#